data_AF-A0A7M4DXP5-F1
#
_entry.id   AF-A0A7M4DXP5-F1
#
_cell.length_a   1.000
_cell.length_b   1.000
_cell.length_c   1.000
_cell.angle_alpha   90.00
_cell.angle_beta   90.00
_cell.angle_gamma   90.00
#
_symmetry.space_group_name_H-M   'P 1'
#
loop_
_entity.id
_entity.type
_entity.pdbx_description
1 polymer ?
#
loop_
_entity_poly.entity_id
_entity_poly.type
_entity_poly.pdbx_seq_one_letter_code
_entity_poly.pdbx_strand_id
1 'polypeptide(L)'
;RTRQTDKEKPEVAIFAPSQREIKEKKKATLVCVATGFYPDHIKVTWIVNGGERTEGVGTDEHATRDNLTRMYSLTSRLRIASQEWFNAKNNFQCLVSFYGKESTPITYQKGIQGVAGESKAGNLSRY
;
A
#
# COMPACT_ATOMS: atom_id res chain seq x y z
N ARG A 1 2.75 -13.62 -28.33
CA ARG A 1 4.01 -12.87 -28.02
C ARG A 1 3.69 -11.39 -28.17
N THR A 2 3.16 -10.76 -27.13
CA THR A 2 2.83 -9.32 -27.10
C THR A 2 4.11 -8.51 -27.28
N ARG A 3 4.09 -7.51 -28.17
CA ARG A 3 5.24 -6.64 -28.43
C ARG A 3 5.45 -5.75 -27.19
N GLN A 4 6.71 -5.53 -26.80
CA GLN A 4 7.13 -4.77 -25.62
C GLN A 4 6.90 -3.24 -25.75
N THR A 5 5.87 -2.84 -26.50
CA THR A 5 5.59 -1.47 -26.95
C THR A 5 4.31 -0.89 -26.35
N ASP A 6 3.44 -1.72 -25.77
CA ASP A 6 2.15 -1.29 -25.27
C ASP A 6 2.25 -0.93 -23.79
N LYS A 7 1.73 0.25 -23.46
CA LYS A 7 1.66 0.80 -22.10
C LYS A 7 0.59 0.04 -21.34
N GLU A 8 0.96 -0.61 -20.25
CA GLU A 8 0.03 -1.33 -19.39
C GLU A 8 -0.14 -0.60 -18.07
N LYS A 9 -1.39 -0.35 -17.68
CA LYS A 9 -1.74 0.36 -16.45
C LYS A 9 -1.50 -0.53 -15.23
N PRO A 10 -1.11 0.03 -14.08
CA PRO A 10 -1.00 -0.74 -12.85
C PRO A 10 -2.38 -1.17 -12.34
N GLU A 11 -2.47 -2.42 -11.91
CA GLU A 11 -3.46 -2.84 -10.95
C GLU A 11 -2.95 -2.50 -9.55
N VAL A 12 -3.78 -1.82 -8.76
CA VAL A 12 -3.42 -1.39 -7.40
C VAL A 12 -4.24 -2.20 -6.41
N ALA A 13 -3.56 -2.81 -5.44
CA ALA A 13 -4.16 -3.50 -4.31
C ALA A 13 -3.60 -2.94 -3.00
N ILE A 14 -4.45 -2.92 -1.97
CA ILE A 14 -4.07 -2.55 -0.61
C ILE A 14 -4.49 -3.66 0.35
N PHE A 15 -3.58 -4.07 1.23
CA PHE A 15 -3.76 -5.16 2.18
C PHE A 15 -3.74 -4.64 3.61
N ALA A 16 -4.65 -5.19 4.41
CA ALA A 16 -4.72 -4.91 5.84
C ALA A 16 -3.49 -5.46 6.58
N PRO A 17 -3.14 -4.88 7.75
CA PRO A 17 -2.09 -5.42 8.59
C PRO A 17 -2.37 -6.85 9.06
N SER A 18 -1.30 -7.61 9.33
CA SER A 18 -1.46 -8.94 9.92
C SER A 18 -1.88 -8.85 11.39
N GLN A 19 -2.81 -9.70 11.82
CA GLN A 19 -3.21 -9.75 13.23
C GLN A 19 -2.04 -10.10 14.16
N ARG A 20 -1.12 -10.95 13.69
CA ARG A 20 0.07 -11.35 14.46
C ARG A 20 0.96 -10.16 14.78
N GLU A 21 1.24 -9.31 13.80
CA GLU A 21 2.04 -8.09 14.01
C GLU A 21 1.37 -7.16 15.04
N ILE A 22 0.06 -6.95 14.92
CA ILE A 22 -0.68 -6.10 15.85
C ILE A 22 -0.61 -6.67 17.27
N LYS A 23 -0.83 -7.98 17.43
CA LYS A 23 -0.83 -8.65 18.74
C LYS A 23 0.55 -8.60 19.40
N GLU A 24 1.60 -8.96 18.66
CA GLU A 24 2.96 -9.10 19.18
C GLU A 24 3.70 -7.76 19.30
N LYS A 25 3.53 -6.86 18.32
CA LYS A 25 4.37 -5.66 18.19
C LYS A 25 3.62 -4.35 18.44
N LYS A 26 2.28 -4.38 18.60
CA LYS A 26 1.44 -3.17 18.72
C LYS A 26 1.64 -2.18 17.57
N LYS A 27 1.95 -2.71 16.39
CA LYS A 27 2.15 -1.98 15.15
C LYS A 27 1.26 -2.59 14.07
N ALA A 28 0.91 -1.78 13.10
CA ALA A 28 0.11 -2.18 11.96
C ALA A 28 0.84 -1.74 10.69
N THR A 29 1.20 -2.69 9.83
CA THR A 29 1.80 -2.39 8.52
C THR A 29 0.79 -2.66 7.42
N LEU A 30 0.30 -1.60 6.77
CA LEU A 30 -0.47 -1.71 5.55
C LEU A 30 0.49 -1.93 4.37
N VAL A 31 0.06 -2.69 3.37
CA VAL A 31 0.86 -2.97 2.17
C VAL A 31 0.07 -2.56 0.94
N CYS A 32 0.65 -1.71 0.11
CA CYS A 32 0.16 -1.39 -1.22
C CYS A 32 1.05 -2.08 -2.26
N VAL A 33 0.43 -2.75 -3.23
CA VAL A 33 1.13 -3.38 -4.33
C VAL A 33 0.56 -2.85 -5.64
N ALA A 34 1.42 -2.31 -6.49
CA ALA A 34 1.14 -2.04 -7.89
C ALA A 34 1.70 -3.21 -8.72
N THR A 35 0.90 -3.79 -9.61
CA THR A 35 1.31 -4.94 -10.46
C THR A 35 0.87 -4.76 -11.91
N GLY A 36 1.50 -5.52 -12.81
CA GLY A 36 1.06 -5.65 -14.20
C GLY A 36 1.30 -4.42 -15.07
N PHE A 37 2.15 -3.48 -14.65
CA PHE A 37 2.36 -2.23 -15.37
C PHE A 37 3.63 -2.21 -16.22
N TYR A 38 3.63 -1.38 -17.25
CA TYR A 38 4.79 -1.09 -18.09
C TYR A 38 4.63 0.27 -18.79
N PRO A 39 5.63 1.18 -18.79
CA PRO A 39 7.00 1.05 -18.24
C PRO A 39 7.05 1.07 -16.71
N ASP A 40 8.23 1.01 -16.11
CA ASP A 40 8.45 0.92 -14.65
C ASP A 40 8.29 2.24 -13.89
N HIS A 41 8.13 3.37 -14.59
CA HIS A 41 8.11 4.68 -13.96
C HIS A 41 6.76 4.96 -13.28
N ILE A 42 6.70 4.70 -11.97
CA ILE A 42 5.58 5.05 -11.10
C ILE A 42 6.06 5.76 -9.83
N LYS A 43 5.18 6.53 -9.20
CA LYS A 43 5.34 7.07 -7.85
C LYS A 43 4.19 6.57 -6.98
N VAL A 44 4.50 6.08 -5.78
CA VAL A 44 3.51 5.68 -4.79
C VAL A 44 3.44 6.71 -3.68
N THR A 45 2.23 7.19 -3.38
CA THR A 45 1.95 8.16 -2.33
C THR A 45 0.87 7.60 -1.40
N TRP A 46 1.10 7.69 -0.08
CA TRP A 46 0.09 7.34 0.91
C TRP A 46 -0.70 8.59 1.31
N ILE A 47 -2.03 8.46 1.34
CA ILE A 47 -2.94 9.49 1.84
C ILE A 47 -3.67 8.91 3.06
N VAL A 48 -3.58 9.58 4.20
CA VAL A 48 -4.28 9.20 5.43
C VAL A 48 -5.21 10.34 5.82
N ASN A 49 -6.51 10.05 5.90
CA ASN A 49 -7.54 11.03 6.22
C ASN A 49 -7.51 12.28 5.33
N GLY A 50 -7.19 12.10 4.04
CA GLY A 50 -7.10 13.18 3.05
C GLY A 50 -5.77 13.93 3.01
N GLY A 51 -4.84 13.67 3.93
CA GLY A 51 -3.49 14.26 3.95
C GLY A 51 -2.40 13.30 3.49
N GLU A 52 -1.40 13.81 2.76
CA GLU A 52 -0.22 13.03 2.40
C GLU A 52 0.55 12.56 3.65
N ARG A 53 0.94 11.28 3.66
CA ARG A 53 1.70 10.66 4.73
C ARG A 53 3.04 10.16 4.20
N THR A 54 4.11 10.60 4.82
CA THR A 54 5.49 10.13 4.56
C THR A 54 6.09 9.39 5.76
N GLU A 55 5.67 9.72 6.98
CA GLU A 55 6.11 9.02 8.18
C GLU A 55 5.68 7.54 8.17
N GLY A 56 6.63 6.65 8.45
CA GLY A 56 6.40 5.20 8.47
C GLY A 56 6.24 4.58 7.08
N VAL A 57 6.41 5.35 6.00
CA VAL A 57 6.36 4.85 4.63
C VAL A 57 7.72 4.29 4.21
N GLY A 58 7.69 3.08 3.67
CA GLY A 58 8.82 2.46 2.98
C GLY A 58 8.36 1.90 1.63
N THR A 59 8.86 2.48 0.54
CA THR A 59 8.61 2.01 -0.83
C THR A 59 9.85 1.30 -1.34
N ASP A 60 9.67 0.18 -2.03
CA ASP A 60 10.78 -0.53 -2.66
C ASP A 60 11.51 0.43 -3.64
N GLU A 61 12.84 0.42 -3.62
CA GLU A 61 13.65 1.38 -4.42
C GLU A 61 13.45 1.19 -5.94
N HIS A 62 13.22 -0.04 -6.37
CA HIS A 62 13.12 -0.41 -7.77
C HIS A 62 11.90 -1.30 -8.02
N ALA A 63 11.24 -1.11 -9.17
CA ALA A 63 10.18 -2.00 -9.60
C ALA A 63 10.77 -3.37 -9.99
N THR A 64 10.14 -4.44 -9.53
CA THR A 64 10.53 -5.81 -9.86
C THR A 64 9.88 -6.21 -11.17
N ARG A 65 10.68 -6.70 -12.12
CA ARG A 65 10.19 -7.20 -13.41
C ARG A 65 9.95 -8.69 -13.37
N ASP A 66 8.74 -9.11 -13.75
CA ASP A 66 8.42 -10.51 -13.93
C ASP A 66 9.06 -11.06 -15.22
N ASN A 67 9.74 -12.19 -15.13
CA ASN A 67 10.51 -12.75 -16.25
C ASN A 67 9.62 -13.33 -17.37
N LEU A 68 8.41 -13.78 -17.03
CA LEU A 68 7.49 -14.45 -17.95
C LEU A 68 6.61 -13.45 -18.69
N THR A 69 5.88 -12.63 -17.94
CA THR A 69 4.95 -11.60 -18.42
C THR A 69 5.67 -10.33 -18.88
N ARG A 70 6.92 -10.12 -18.43
CA ARG A 70 7.73 -8.92 -18.69
C ARG A 70 7.17 -7.62 -18.10
N MET A 71 6.16 -7.72 -17.24
CA MET A 71 5.53 -6.60 -16.54
C MET A 71 6.22 -6.27 -15.22
N TYR A 72 6.00 -5.07 -14.72
CA TYR A 72 6.55 -4.59 -13.47
C TYR A 72 5.58 -4.71 -12.30
N SER A 73 6.15 -4.80 -11.11
CA SER A 73 5.46 -4.67 -9.83
C SER A 73 6.28 -3.82 -8.86
N LEU A 74 5.62 -3.13 -7.94
CA LEU A 74 6.26 -2.34 -6.89
C LEU A 74 5.44 -2.44 -5.61
N THR A 75 6.11 -2.59 -4.47
CA THR A 75 5.47 -2.61 -3.16
C THR A 75 5.81 -1.36 -2.37
N SER A 76 4.81 -0.80 -1.69
CA SER A 76 4.98 0.23 -0.67
C SER A 76 4.30 -0.20 0.62
N ARG A 77 4.90 0.13 1.76
CA ARG A 77 4.44 -0.26 3.09
C ARG A 77 4.26 0.99 3.94
N LEU A 78 3.15 1.06 4.67
CA LEU A 78 2.88 2.11 5.65
C LEU A 78 2.80 1.48 7.04
N ARG A 79 3.81 1.75 7.88
CA ARG A 79 3.87 1.27 9.26
C ARG A 79 3.36 2.33 10.23
N ILE A 80 2.28 2.00 10.92
CA ILE A 80 1.60 2.88 11.89
C ILE A 80 1.47 2.21 13.26
N ALA A 81 1.00 2.98 14.25
CA ALA A 81 0.57 2.43 15.53
C ALA A 81 -0.72 1.62 15.35
N SER A 82 -0.88 0.51 16.08
CA SER A 82 -2.11 -0.30 16.01
C SER A 82 -3.38 0.49 16.35
N GLN A 83 -3.27 1.51 17.20
CA GLN A 83 -4.37 2.39 17.58
C GLN A 83 -4.89 3.22 16.41
N GLU A 84 -4.01 3.61 15.48
CA GLU A 84 -4.40 4.34 14.26
C GLU A 84 -5.14 3.40 13.29
N TRP A 85 -4.75 2.13 13.22
CA TRP A 85 -5.50 1.11 12.48
C TRP A 85 -6.87 0.80 13.11
N PHE A 86 -6.93 0.75 14.45
CA PHE A 86 -8.14 0.48 15.22
C PHE A 86 -9.06 1.69 15.43
N ASN A 87 -9.06 2.60 14.46
CA ASN A 87 -9.99 3.70 14.39
C ASN A 87 -10.74 3.60 13.06
N ALA A 88 -12.01 3.19 13.11
CA ALA A 88 -12.87 3.05 11.93
C ALA A 88 -13.14 4.38 11.20
N LYS A 89 -12.82 5.53 11.80
CA LYS A 89 -12.88 6.83 11.12
C LYS A 89 -11.66 7.08 10.23
N ASN A 90 -10.57 6.34 10.43
CA ASN A 90 -9.38 6.50 9.64
C ASN A 90 -9.54 5.84 8.28
N ASN A 91 -9.14 6.56 7.23
CA ASN A 91 -9.11 6.08 5.86
C ASN A 91 -7.68 6.14 5.34
N PHE A 92 -7.21 5.02 4.79
CA PHE A 92 -5.87 4.87 4.24
C PHE A 92 -5.98 4.63 2.74
N GLN A 93 -5.33 5.46 1.94
CA GLN A 93 -5.31 5.33 0.49
C GLN A 93 -3.89 5.23 -0.01
N CYS A 94 -3.70 4.36 -0.99
CA CYS A 94 -2.50 4.29 -1.80
C CYS A 94 -2.81 4.87 -3.17
N LEU A 95 -2.10 5.92 -3.55
CA LEU A 95 -2.12 6.55 -4.86
C LEU A 95 -0.87 6.13 -5.64
N VAL A 96 -1.07 5.68 -6.86
CA VAL A 96 -0.02 5.27 -7.79
C VAL A 96 -0.09 6.19 -9.00
N SER A 97 0.84 7.14 -9.08
CA SER A 97 1.02 8.00 -10.24
C SER A 97 1.87 7.27 -11.27
N PHE A 98 1.31 7.02 -12.44
CA PHE A 98 1.94 6.27 -13.52
C PHE A 98 2.37 7.18 -14.67
N TYR A 99 3.67 7.17 -14.94
CA TYR A 99 4.34 8.02 -15.93
C TYR A 99 4.64 7.20 -17.17
N GLY A 100 3.61 6.98 -17.99
CA GLY A 100 3.76 6.29 -19.28
C GLY A 100 4.55 7.12 -20.29
N LYS A 101 3.84 7.81 -21.20
CA LYS A 101 4.40 8.67 -22.25
C LYS A 101 3.77 10.06 -22.34
N GLU A 102 2.73 10.30 -21.55
CA GLU A 102 1.98 11.56 -21.55
C GLU A 102 2.66 12.56 -20.61
N SER A 103 2.51 13.86 -20.89
CA SER A 103 3.08 14.94 -20.08
C SER A 103 2.52 14.98 -18.65
N THR A 104 1.35 14.38 -18.43
CA THR A 104 0.68 14.31 -17.12
C THR A 104 0.58 12.86 -16.63
N PRO A 105 0.93 12.57 -15.38
CA PRO A 105 0.78 11.24 -14.82
C PRO A 105 -0.70 10.87 -14.64
N ILE A 106 -1.04 9.62 -14.91
CA ILE A 106 -2.36 9.06 -14.59
C ILE A 106 -2.29 8.44 -13.20
N THR A 107 -3.23 8.79 -12.33
CA THR A 107 -3.26 8.29 -10.95
C THR A 107 -4.28 7.18 -10.79
N TYR A 108 -3.84 6.06 -10.22
CA TYR A 108 -4.67 4.94 -9.80
C TYR A 108 -4.67 4.88 -8.28
N GLN A 109 -5.79 4.54 -7.66
CA GLN A 109 -5.86 4.50 -6.21
C GLN A 109 -6.69 3.35 -5.66
N LYS A 110 -6.31 2.88 -4.47
CA LYS A 110 -7.13 2.03 -3.62
C LYS A 110 -7.12 2.56 -2.19
N GLY A 111 -8.26 2.39 -1.53
CA GLY A 111 -8.45 2.75 -0.13
C GLY A 111 -8.90 1.57 0.70
N ILE A 112 -8.57 1.60 1.98
CA ILE A 112 -9.09 0.72 3.02
C ILE A 112 -9.36 1.54 4.27
N GLN A 113 -10.45 1.23 4.96
CA GLN A 113 -10.80 1.85 6.22
C GLN A 113 -10.11 1.12 7.38
N GLY A 114 -9.79 1.87 8.44
CA GLY A 114 -9.47 1.27 9.73
C GLY A 114 -10.65 0.47 10.26
N VAL A 115 -10.40 -0.38 11.26
CA VAL A 115 -11.43 -1.22 11.87
C VAL A 115 -11.75 -0.73 13.28
N ALA A 116 -12.94 -1.02 13.79
CA ALA A 116 -13.31 -0.67 15.16
C ALA A 116 -12.76 -1.73 16.15
N GLY A 117 -11.77 -1.39 16.98
CA GLY A 117 -11.14 -2.30 17.96
C GLY A 117 -10.23 -3.36 17.32
N GLU A 118 -9.13 -3.84 17.93
CA GLU A 118 -8.92 -4.39 19.29
C GLU A 118 -7.85 -3.63 20.11
N SER A 119 -8.29 -2.70 20.96
CA SER A 119 -7.47 -2.13 22.03
C SER A 119 -7.76 -2.82 23.36
N LYS A 120 -7.41 -4.10 23.51
CA LYS A 120 -7.21 -4.73 24.84
C LYS A 120 -5.97 -5.60 24.84
N ALA A 121 -4.82 -4.96 24.97
CA ALA A 121 -3.61 -5.60 25.47
C ALA A 121 -3.41 -5.10 26.90
N GLY A 122 -3.83 -5.89 27.88
CA GLY A 122 -3.70 -5.56 29.29
C GLY A 122 -4.62 -6.40 30.17
N ASN A 123 -4.05 -7.45 30.77
CA ASN A 123 -4.51 -8.19 31.94
C ASN A 123 -5.96 -8.73 31.95
N LEU A 124 -6.06 -10.05 31.73
CA LEU A 124 -6.94 -10.90 32.54
C LEU A 124 -6.09 -12.05 33.11
N SER A 125 -5.34 -11.72 34.16
CA SER A 125 -5.07 -12.66 35.24
C SER A 125 -6.24 -12.58 36.24
N ARG A 126 -6.66 -13.75 36.77
CA ARG A 126 -7.73 -14.03 37.76
C ARG A 126 -9.09 -14.28 37.09
N TYR A 127 -9.78 -15.40 37.28
CA TYR A 127 -9.72 -16.52 38.25
C TYR A 127 -9.63 -17.87 37.55
#